data_AF-M4BLB7-F1
#
_entry.id   AF-M4BLB7-F1
#
_cell.length_a   1.000
_cell.length_b   1.000
_cell.length_c   1.000
_cell.angle_alpha   90.00
_cell.angle_beta   90.00
_cell.angle_gamma   90.00
#
_symmetry.space_group_name_H-M   'P 1'
#
loop_
_entity.id
_entity.type
_entity.pdbx_description
1 polymer ?
#
loop_
_entity_poly.entity_id
_entity_poly.type
_entity_poly.pdbx_seq_one_letter_code
_entity_poly.pdbx_strand_id
1 'polypeptide(L)'
;MTNDTGYRKARMVKSVDYAAGVTHLIVGKGAKRTIKVLFAIARGAWIVSEDWAFSSLEQERWLPEEDFELTMFANKYSREHPESRQKFKGMKFFVGPNVEPSREVLQSLIQVAGGEWVFDSIAAMKLEDESKYNFTVPMDVLAKTPLKSCQAVASGLEAHSTVPE
;
A
#
# COMPACT_ATOMS: atom_id res chain seq x y z
N MET A 1 -29.62 38.44 -5.23
CA MET A 1 -28.81 37.42 -4.55
C MET A 1 -28.54 36.33 -5.57
N THR A 2 -27.43 36.42 -6.31
CA THR A 2 -27.07 35.43 -7.33
C THR A 2 -26.45 34.24 -6.63
N ASN A 3 -27.14 33.10 -6.71
CA ASN A 3 -26.63 31.82 -6.23
C ASN A 3 -25.42 31.44 -7.09
N ASP A 4 -24.23 31.63 -6.53
CA ASP A 4 -22.99 31.14 -7.08
C ASP A 4 -23.01 29.61 -6.99
N THR A 5 -23.54 28.96 -8.03
CA THR A 5 -23.38 27.51 -8.23
C THR A 5 -21.92 27.28 -8.54
N GLY A 6 -21.11 27.24 -7.48
CA GLY A 6 -19.68 26.98 -7.55
C GLY A 6 -19.44 25.57 -8.05
N TYR A 7 -19.41 25.40 -9.37
CA TYR A 7 -18.80 24.24 -10.00
C TYR A 7 -17.37 24.17 -9.48
N ARG A 8 -17.11 23.24 -8.56
CA ARG A 8 -15.76 22.99 -8.06
C ARG A 8 -14.90 22.70 -9.29
N LYS A 9 -13.98 23.62 -9.60
CA LYS A 9 -13.09 23.54 -10.76
C LYS A 9 -12.43 22.17 -10.77
N ALA A 10 -12.81 21.31 -11.71
CA ALA A 10 -12.18 20.01 -11.88
C ALA A 10 -10.68 20.25 -12.18
N ARG A 11 -9.81 19.84 -11.26
CA ARG A 11 -8.36 19.91 -11.45
C ARG A 11 -7.91 18.57 -12.00
N MET A 12 -7.52 18.56 -13.28
CA MET A 12 -6.80 17.43 -13.85
C MET A 12 -5.37 17.43 -13.29
N VAL A 13 -5.07 16.50 -12.40
CA VAL A 13 -3.72 16.31 -11.86
C VAL A 13 -2.97 15.35 -12.79
N LYS A 14 -1.80 15.75 -13.28
CA LYS A 14 -0.91 14.85 -14.02
C LYS A 14 -0.50 13.68 -13.12
N SER A 15 -0.37 12.51 -13.72
CA SER A 15 -0.34 11.14 -13.14
C SER A 15 0.60 10.82 -11.96
N VAL A 16 1.36 11.77 -11.41
CA VAL A 16 2.51 11.49 -10.54
C VAL A 16 2.30 11.97 -9.10
N ASP A 17 1.31 12.83 -8.83
CA ASP A 17 1.02 13.26 -7.46
C ASP A 17 0.14 12.22 -6.73
N TYR A 18 0.77 11.13 -6.29
CA TYR A 18 0.13 10.11 -5.46
C TYR A 18 -0.16 10.60 -4.03
N ALA A 19 0.49 11.69 -3.62
CA ALA A 19 0.30 12.32 -2.32
C ALA A 19 -0.98 13.17 -2.26
N ALA A 20 -1.55 13.56 -3.39
CA ALA A 20 -2.85 14.21 -3.46
C ALA A 20 -3.95 13.40 -2.75
N GLY A 21 -4.83 14.10 -2.04
CA GLY A 21 -6.02 13.51 -1.44
C GLY A 21 -6.98 13.05 -2.54
N VAL A 22 -7.17 11.73 -2.66
CA VAL A 22 -8.13 11.12 -3.58
C VAL A 22 -9.28 10.51 -2.79
N THR A 23 -10.51 10.74 -3.26
CA THR A 23 -11.72 10.15 -2.68
C THR A 23 -12.21 8.93 -3.45
N HIS A 24 -11.92 8.88 -4.76
CA HIS A 24 -12.35 7.82 -5.67
C HIS A 24 -11.20 7.40 -6.58
N LEU A 25 -11.05 6.09 -6.77
CA LEU A 25 -10.25 5.47 -7.80
C LEU A 25 -11.19 4.68 -8.71
N ILE A 26 -11.28 5.11 -9.97
CA ILE A 26 -12.03 4.38 -11.00
C ILE A 26 -11.09 3.37 -11.65
N VAL A 27 -11.52 2.12 -11.75
CA VAL A 27 -10.76 1.03 -12.34
C VAL A 27 -11.53 0.43 -13.51
N GLY A 28 -10.85 0.27 -14.65
CA GLY A 28 -11.44 -0.36 -15.82
C GLY A 28 -11.49 -1.88 -15.72
N LYS A 29 -12.02 -2.51 -16.77
CA LYS A 29 -12.11 -3.99 -16.87
C LYS A 29 -10.73 -4.64 -16.72
N GLY A 30 -10.68 -5.74 -15.97
CA GLY A 30 -9.42 -6.45 -15.69
C GLY A 30 -8.56 -5.78 -14.62
N ALA A 31 -9.20 -5.27 -13.56
CA ALA A 31 -8.56 -4.60 -12.44
C ALA A 31 -7.29 -5.31 -11.94
N LYS A 32 -6.17 -4.57 -11.91
CA LYS A 32 -4.86 -5.04 -11.45
C LYS A 32 -4.44 -4.33 -10.16
N ARG A 33 -3.57 -4.99 -9.39
CA ARG A 33 -2.90 -4.39 -8.23
C ARG A 33 -1.85 -3.36 -8.70
N THR A 34 -2.30 -2.15 -9.03
CA THR A 34 -1.43 -1.03 -9.40
C THR A 34 -1.05 -0.20 -8.19
N ILE A 35 -0.05 0.67 -8.33
CA ILE A 35 0.35 1.59 -7.25
C ILE A 35 -0.80 2.50 -6.81
N LYS A 36 -1.65 2.97 -7.74
CA LYS A 36 -2.84 3.79 -7.42
C LYS A 36 -3.84 3.04 -6.56
N VAL A 37 -4.03 1.73 -6.79
CA VAL A 37 -4.88 0.88 -5.95
C VAL A 37 -4.32 0.82 -4.53
N LEU A 38 -2.99 0.67 -4.36
CA LEU A 38 -2.39 0.66 -3.02
C LEU A 38 -2.61 1.98 -2.28
N PHE A 39 -2.43 3.12 -2.96
CA PHE A 39 -2.74 4.43 -2.38
C PHE A 39 -4.23 4.58 -2.03
N ALA A 40 -5.13 4.11 -2.88
CA ALA A 40 -6.57 4.16 -2.62
C ALA A 40 -6.94 3.34 -1.38
N ILE A 41 -6.39 2.13 -1.24
CA ILE A 41 -6.57 1.30 -0.04
C ILE A 41 -6.04 2.03 1.20
N ALA A 42 -4.79 2.52 1.15
CA ALA A 42 -4.16 3.20 2.28
C ALA A 42 -4.91 4.46 2.72
N ARG A 43 -5.61 5.13 1.79
CA ARG A 43 -6.43 6.31 2.11
C ARG A 43 -7.85 5.99 2.55
N GLY A 44 -8.31 4.75 2.33
CA GLY A 44 -9.73 4.42 2.43
C GLY A 44 -10.56 5.18 1.38
N ALA A 45 -10.05 5.29 0.15
CA ALA A 45 -10.81 5.81 -0.99
C ALA A 45 -11.78 4.76 -1.54
N TRP A 46 -12.86 5.23 -2.17
CA TRP A 46 -13.72 4.38 -2.99
C TRP A 46 -12.91 3.80 -4.14
N ILE A 47 -13.07 2.50 -4.40
CA ILE A 47 -12.52 1.85 -5.59
C ILE A 47 -13.73 1.28 -6.32
N VAL A 48 -14.06 1.90 -7.45
CA VAL A 48 -15.30 1.66 -8.20
C VAL A 48 -15.00 1.32 -9.66
N SER A 49 -15.94 0.67 -10.33
CA SER A 49 -15.81 0.37 -11.76
C SER A 49 -15.96 1.63 -12.60
N GLU A 50 -15.52 1.57 -13.85
CA GLU A 50 -15.75 2.64 -14.83
C GLU A 50 -17.25 2.93 -15.06
N ASP A 51 -18.12 1.94 -14.85
CA ASP A 51 -19.57 2.09 -14.98
C ASP A 51 -20.12 3.14 -14.03
N TRP A 52 -19.53 3.34 -12.84
CA TRP A 52 -19.96 4.39 -11.91
C TRP A 52 -19.91 5.77 -12.56
N ALA A 53 -18.84 6.07 -13.28
CA ALA A 53 -18.67 7.36 -13.95
C ALA A 53 -19.60 7.49 -15.15
N PHE A 54 -19.75 6.43 -15.96
CA PHE A 54 -20.63 6.44 -17.13
C PHE A 54 -22.12 6.56 -16.73
N SER A 55 -22.59 5.72 -15.80
CA SER A 55 -23.97 5.78 -15.32
C SER A 55 -24.27 7.06 -14.54
N SER A 56 -23.31 7.63 -13.81
CA SER A 56 -23.48 8.94 -13.19
C SER A 56 -23.60 10.06 -14.22
N LEU A 57 -22.84 9.98 -15.31
CA LEU A 57 -22.93 10.94 -16.41
C LEU A 57 -24.29 10.86 -17.11
N GLU A 58 -24.78 9.65 -17.39
CA GLU A 58 -26.10 9.42 -18.03
C GLU A 58 -27.27 9.92 -17.19
N GLN A 59 -27.17 9.82 -15.86
CA GLN A 59 -28.21 10.30 -14.94
C GLN A 59 -28.02 11.77 -14.52
N GLU A 60 -27.01 12.44 -15.07
CA GLU A 60 -26.64 13.83 -14.74
C GLU A 60 -26.43 14.07 -13.23
N ARG A 61 -26.06 13.02 -12.48
CA ARG A 61 -25.82 13.06 -11.03
C ARG A 61 -24.89 11.95 -10.60
N TRP A 62 -24.13 12.16 -9.52
CA TRP A 62 -23.34 11.09 -8.90
C TRP A 62 -24.26 10.01 -8.33
N LEU A 63 -24.02 8.76 -8.73
CA LEU A 63 -24.72 7.61 -8.21
C LEU A 63 -24.06 7.09 -6.92
N PRO A 64 -24.81 6.35 -6.08
CA PRO A 64 -24.25 5.69 -4.90
C PRO A 64 -23.08 4.80 -5.30
N GLU A 65 -21.94 4.99 -4.66
CA GLU A 65 -20.70 4.28 -4.97
C GLU A 65 -20.77 2.79 -4.62
N GLU A 66 -21.61 2.41 -3.64
CA GLU A 66 -21.80 1.04 -3.16
C GLU A 66 -22.19 0.07 -4.29
N ASP A 67 -23.01 0.53 -5.24
CA ASP A 67 -23.52 -0.27 -6.35
C ASP A 67 -22.42 -0.61 -7.38
N PHE A 68 -21.29 0.08 -7.32
CA PHE A 68 -20.18 -0.03 -8.28
C PHE A 68 -18.86 -0.42 -7.61
N GLU A 69 -18.86 -0.71 -6.32
CA GLU A 69 -17.65 -0.97 -5.54
C GLU A 69 -16.95 -2.29 -5.92
N LEU A 70 -15.64 -2.25 -6.12
CA LEU A 70 -14.82 -3.44 -6.30
C LEU A 70 -14.40 -4.04 -4.95
N THR A 71 -15.02 -5.15 -4.57
CA THR A 71 -14.75 -5.83 -3.29
C THR A 71 -13.42 -6.58 -3.24
N MET A 72 -12.77 -6.84 -4.37
CA MET A 72 -11.53 -7.63 -4.46
C MET A 72 -10.30 -7.01 -3.76
N PHE A 73 -10.31 -5.71 -3.47
CA PHE A 73 -9.14 -4.98 -2.95
C PHE A 73 -9.16 -4.73 -1.43
N ALA A 74 -10.13 -5.30 -0.69
CA ALA A 74 -10.28 -5.10 0.75
C ALA A 74 -10.29 -3.61 1.18
N ASN A 75 -10.70 -2.72 0.28
CA ASN A 75 -10.73 -1.27 0.50
C ASN A 75 -11.85 -0.87 1.47
N LYS A 76 -13.00 -1.56 1.46
CA LYS A 76 -14.15 -1.29 2.33
C LYS A 76 -13.77 -1.13 3.79
N TYR A 77 -13.03 -2.09 4.34
CA TYR A 77 -12.57 -2.04 5.72
C TYR A 77 -11.75 -0.77 6.00
N SER A 78 -10.81 -0.43 5.12
CA SER A 78 -9.96 0.76 5.27
C SER A 78 -10.75 2.07 5.13
N ARG A 79 -11.85 2.08 4.36
CA ARG A 79 -12.77 3.22 4.28
C ARG A 79 -13.52 3.43 5.58
N GLU A 80 -14.15 2.37 6.09
CA GLU A 80 -15.02 2.40 7.27
C GLU A 80 -14.25 2.61 8.58
N HIS A 81 -12.97 2.21 8.61
CA HIS A 81 -12.13 2.22 9.81
C HIS A 81 -10.88 3.10 9.58
N PRO A 82 -10.96 4.43 9.79
CA PRO A 82 -9.84 5.34 9.58
C PRO A 82 -8.55 4.99 10.33
N GLU A 83 -8.66 4.39 11.51
CA GLU A 83 -7.56 3.89 12.31
C GLU A 83 -6.79 2.76 11.62
N SER A 84 -7.47 1.96 10.80
CA SER A 84 -6.85 0.87 10.04
C SER A 84 -6.05 1.33 8.83
N ARG A 85 -6.20 2.60 8.42
CA ARG A 85 -5.43 3.23 7.33
C ARG A 85 -3.96 3.38 7.70
N GLN A 86 -3.66 3.45 9.00
CA GLN A 86 -2.32 3.62 9.54
C GLN A 86 -1.61 2.27 9.77
N LYS A 87 -1.63 1.39 8.76
CA LYS A 87 -1.10 0.01 8.86
C LYS A 87 0.37 -0.07 9.24
N PHE A 88 1.12 0.98 8.94
CA PHE A 88 2.55 1.06 9.17
C PHE A 88 2.93 1.96 10.35
N LYS A 89 1.95 2.35 11.17
CA LYS A 89 2.20 3.20 12.34
C LYS A 89 3.27 2.59 13.26
N GLY A 90 4.30 3.37 13.55
CA GLY A 90 5.42 2.95 14.40
C GLY A 90 6.44 2.04 13.70
N MET A 91 6.29 1.79 12.40
CA MET A 91 7.24 1.04 11.61
C MET A 91 8.14 2.00 10.81
N LYS A 92 9.42 1.63 10.70
CA LYS A 92 10.40 2.35 9.87
C LYS A 92 10.82 1.46 8.71
N PHE A 93 10.92 2.06 7.53
CA PHE A 93 11.26 1.36 6.29
C PHE A 93 12.56 1.90 5.70
N PHE A 94 13.40 0.98 5.22
CA PHE A 94 14.48 1.33 4.31
C PHE A 94 14.01 1.02 2.87
N VAL A 95 14.12 2.01 1.98
CA VAL A 95 13.79 1.83 0.56
C VAL A 95 15.09 1.91 -0.23
N GLY A 96 15.45 0.79 -0.86
CA GLY A 96 16.68 0.67 -1.65
C GLY A 96 16.69 1.60 -2.88
N PRO A 97 17.88 1.87 -3.45
CA PRO A 97 18.02 2.81 -4.56
C PRO A 97 17.46 2.29 -5.90
N ASN A 98 17.45 0.97 -6.11
CA ASN A 98 17.06 0.34 -7.38
C ASN A 98 15.78 -0.50 -7.20
N VAL A 99 14.67 0.17 -6.93
CA VAL A 99 13.36 -0.45 -6.73
C VAL A 99 12.36 0.04 -7.77
N GLU A 100 11.45 -0.84 -8.18
CA GLU A 100 10.31 -0.51 -9.04
C GLU A 100 9.01 -0.84 -8.28
N PRO A 101 8.10 0.12 -8.04
CA PRO A 101 8.12 1.54 -8.46
C PRO A 101 9.19 2.38 -7.76
N SER A 102 9.44 3.60 -8.26
CA SER A 102 10.52 4.48 -7.77
C SER A 102 10.49 4.69 -6.26
N ARG A 103 11.67 4.96 -5.68
CA ARG A 103 11.86 5.16 -4.25
C ARG A 103 10.90 6.21 -3.68
N GLU A 104 10.71 7.33 -4.39
CA GLU A 104 9.86 8.44 -3.97
C GLU A 104 8.38 8.02 -3.89
N VAL A 105 7.94 7.17 -4.81
CA VAL A 105 6.57 6.65 -4.85
C VAL A 105 6.33 5.70 -3.68
N LEU A 106 7.29 4.81 -3.40
CA LEU A 106 7.20 3.90 -2.25
C LEU A 106 7.25 4.66 -0.92
N GLN A 107 8.14 5.65 -0.79
CA GLN A 107 8.22 6.52 0.39
C GLN A 107 6.90 7.24 0.63
N SER A 108 6.29 7.77 -0.43
CA SER A 108 4.97 8.41 -0.36
C SER A 108 3.88 7.44 0.09
N LEU A 109 3.91 6.19 -0.39
CA LEU A 109 2.94 5.17 0.02
C LEU A 109 3.12 4.78 1.49
N ILE A 110 4.36 4.60 1.93
CA ILE A 110 4.72 4.31 3.32
C ILE A 110 4.19 5.42 4.24
N GLN A 111 4.41 6.68 3.87
CA GLN A 111 3.92 7.84 4.62
C GLN A 111 2.41 7.86 4.74
N VAL A 112 1.69 7.62 3.64
CA VAL A 112 0.22 7.61 3.61
C VAL A 112 -0.33 6.50 4.50
N ALA A 113 0.34 5.35 4.54
CA ALA A 113 0.01 4.24 5.43
C ALA A 113 0.49 4.42 6.89
N GLY A 114 1.06 5.59 7.24
CA GLY A 114 1.46 5.96 8.60
C GLY A 114 2.85 5.51 9.02
N GLY A 115 3.66 5.00 8.10
CA GLY A 115 5.04 4.59 8.35
C GLY A 115 6.03 5.72 8.11
N GLU A 116 7.24 5.55 8.64
CA GLU A 116 8.38 6.42 8.42
C GLU A 116 9.39 5.71 7.51
N TRP A 117 10.19 6.46 6.74
CA TRP A 117 11.33 5.89 6.03
C TRP A 117 12.64 6.50 6.52
N VAL A 118 13.70 5.71 6.42
CA VAL A 118 15.06 6.14 6.76
C VAL A 118 15.81 6.48 5.47
N PHE A 119 16.52 7.60 5.48
CA PHE A 119 17.30 8.08 4.34
C PHE A 119 18.58 7.25 4.13
N ASP A 120 19.14 6.76 5.23
CA ASP A 120 20.42 6.05 5.32
C ASP A 120 20.28 4.53 5.22
N SER A 121 21.41 3.88 4.92
CA SER A 121 21.59 2.42 4.97
C SER A 121 20.95 1.80 6.22
N ILE A 122 20.47 0.55 6.11
CA ILE A 122 19.96 -0.25 7.24
C ILE A 122 20.90 -0.18 8.46
N ALA A 123 22.20 -0.02 8.25
CA ALA A 123 23.21 0.14 9.30
C ALA A 123 22.97 1.33 10.26
N ALA A 124 22.21 2.36 9.85
CA ALA A 124 21.87 3.51 10.68
C ALA A 124 20.61 3.28 11.54
N MET A 125 19.86 2.19 11.32
CA MET A 125 18.72 1.82 12.17
C MET A 125 19.22 1.19 13.47
N LYS A 126 18.97 1.86 14.60
CA LYS A 126 19.04 1.23 15.92
C LYS A 126 17.78 0.38 16.08
N LEU A 127 17.94 -0.94 16.01
CA LEU A 127 16.85 -1.89 16.30
C LEU A 127 16.37 -1.63 17.72
N GLU A 128 15.08 -1.32 17.89
CA GLU A 128 14.44 -1.34 19.20
C GLU A 128 14.36 -2.80 19.67
N ASP A 129 14.50 -3.02 20.98
CA ASP A 129 14.57 -4.34 21.59
C ASP A 129 13.38 -5.24 21.18
N GLU A 130 13.71 -6.43 20.68
CA GLU A 130 12.78 -7.46 20.17
C GLU A 130 11.75 -7.88 21.25
N SER A 131 12.03 -7.61 22.52
CA SER A 131 11.12 -7.87 23.65
C SER A 131 9.76 -7.18 23.54
N LYS A 132 9.62 -6.13 22.70
CA LYS A 132 8.39 -5.36 22.49
C LYS A 132 7.38 -6.03 21.55
N TYR A 133 7.81 -6.92 20.65
CA TYR A 133 6.95 -7.59 19.66
C TYR A 133 6.77 -9.09 19.93
N ASN A 134 7.00 -9.54 21.17
CA ASN A 134 6.59 -10.86 21.63
C ASN A 134 5.06 -10.93 21.71
N PHE A 135 4.42 -11.15 20.56
CA PHE A 135 3.06 -11.65 20.51
C PHE A 135 3.11 -13.11 20.95
N THR A 136 2.82 -13.37 22.22
CA THR A 136 2.55 -14.73 22.70
C THR A 136 1.30 -15.21 21.99
N VAL A 137 1.47 -15.90 20.86
CA VAL A 137 0.42 -16.68 20.22
C VAL A 137 0.01 -17.78 21.21
N PRO A 138 -1.25 -17.84 21.68
CA PRO A 138 -1.73 -18.95 22.49
C PRO A 138 -1.59 -20.25 21.69
N MET A 139 -0.99 -21.25 22.32
CA MET A 139 -0.60 -22.55 21.76
C MET A 139 -1.79 -23.50 21.47
N ASP A 140 -2.93 -22.98 21.00
CA ASP A 140 -4.14 -23.80 20.78
C ASP A 140 -4.58 -23.91 19.31
N VAL A 141 -3.87 -23.30 18.36
CA VAL A 141 -4.22 -23.39 16.92
C VAL A 141 -3.03 -23.82 16.06
N LEU A 142 -2.45 -24.98 16.37
CA LEU A 142 -1.67 -25.73 15.39
C LEU A 142 -1.75 -27.24 15.64
N ALA A 143 -2.92 -27.83 15.39
CA ALA A 143 -2.99 -29.24 15.08
C ALA A 143 -3.21 -29.40 13.57
N LYS A 144 -2.23 -30.06 12.93
CA LYS A 144 -2.23 -30.65 11.58
C LYS A 144 -1.62 -29.81 10.46
N THR A 145 -0.29 -29.90 10.28
CA THR A 145 0.34 -30.54 9.10
C THR A 145 1.88 -30.53 9.22
N PRO A 146 2.61 -31.53 8.68
CA PRO A 146 3.99 -31.76 9.08
C PRO A 146 5.02 -30.94 8.29
N LEU A 147 5.99 -30.41 9.05
CA LEU A 147 7.18 -29.69 8.64
C LEU A 147 8.24 -30.64 8.03
N LYS A 148 8.75 -30.34 6.84
CA LYS A 148 10.04 -30.88 6.36
C LYS A 148 11.13 -29.84 6.63
N SER A 149 12.04 -30.18 7.53
CA SER A 149 13.20 -29.37 7.91
C SER A 149 14.29 -29.42 6.85
N CYS A 150 14.82 -28.27 6.45
CA CYS A 150 16.14 -28.15 5.83
C CYS A 150 16.96 -27.15 6.65
N GLN A 151 17.84 -27.67 7.52
CA GLN A 151 18.93 -26.90 8.11
C GLN A 151 20.07 -26.80 7.08
N ALA A 152 20.53 -25.59 6.79
CA ALA A 152 21.84 -25.37 6.18
C ALA A 152 22.70 -24.59 7.17
N VAL A 153 23.72 -25.27 7.67
CA VAL A 153 24.73 -24.79 8.61
C VAL A 153 25.77 -24.00 7.81
N ALA A 154 26.07 -22.78 8.25
CA ALA A 154 27.15 -21.98 7.70
C ALA A 154 28.50 -22.49 8.21
N SER A 155 29.47 -22.69 7.32
CA SER A 155 30.89 -22.79 7.67
C SER A 155 31.69 -22.30 6.46
N GLY A 156 32.48 -21.24 6.67
CA GLY A 156 33.23 -20.57 5.63
C GLY A 156 34.45 -21.34 5.16
N LEU A 157 35.01 -20.90 4.03
CA LEU A 157 36.45 -20.85 3.85
C LEU A 157 36.83 -19.89 2.71
N GLU A 158 38.06 -19.45 2.80
CA GLU A 158 38.72 -18.28 2.24
C GLU A 158 38.88 -18.27 0.71
N ALA A 159 39.19 -17.07 0.22
CA ALA A 159 39.58 -16.78 -1.15
C ALA A 159 40.96 -17.33 -1.50
N HIS A 160 41.13 -17.91 -2.69
CA HIS A 160 42.41 -17.94 -3.39
C HIS A 160 42.22 -17.81 -4.91
N SER A 161 42.91 -16.82 -5.45
CA SER A 161 43.25 -16.61 -6.87
C SER A 161 43.95 -17.82 -7.47
N THR A 162 43.64 -18.20 -8.72
CA THR A 162 44.59 -18.63 -9.78
C THR A 162 43.85 -18.83 -11.11
N VAL A 163 44.38 -18.21 -12.17
CA VAL A 163 44.14 -18.48 -13.61
C VAL A 163 45.16 -19.54 -14.05
N PRO A 164 44.80 -20.58 -14.83
CA PRO A 164 45.13 -20.66 -16.27
C PRO A 164 44.10 -21.49 -17.08
N GLU A 165 44.10 -21.61 -18.41
CA GLU A 165 45.03 -21.30 -19.51
C GLU A 165 44.21 -20.89 -20.75
#